data_AF-A0A971V9M3-F1
#
_entry.id   AF-A0A971V9M3-F1
#
_cell.length_a   1.000
_cell.length_b   1.000
_cell.length_c   1.000
_cell.angle_alpha   90.00
_cell.angle_beta   90.00
_cell.angle_gamma   90.00
#
_symmetry.space_group_name_H-M   'P 1'
#
loop_
_entity.id
_entity.type
_entity.pdbx_description
1 polymer ?
#
loop_
_entity_poly.entity_id
_entity_poly.type
_entity_poly.pdbx_seq_one_letter_code
_entity_poly.pdbx_strand_id
1 'polypeptide(L)'
;MKAIIRESLTERYHWAVPGLLITFTLFGLVSFIGQRILSTMILTGKMDLTSYQGALFIFQLVVGILASVSLAVFFVFAVLGTVGLRRAGFIAGSVSSIAPVFGALSTTILFQVFQLPSMGAGSVIASAVTAVLMALPCFIMMILFAFCKRLTPGSRFAGMFVAVIFLVVALLPVVIAVLALVVMPGNPAMRPLMQLSPYLIHIRPLLIALSIGLVFYMNKKNIA
;
A
#
# COMPACT_ATOMS: atom_id res chain seq x y z
N MET A 1 -34.71 0.16 21.30
CA MET A 1 -33.66 -0.03 20.28
C MET A 1 -33.04 1.32 19.96
N LYS A 2 -31.76 1.57 20.32
CA LYS A 2 -31.05 2.78 19.86
C LYS A 2 -30.86 2.66 18.34
N ALA A 3 -31.49 3.55 17.57
CA ALA A 3 -31.28 3.63 16.14
C ALA A 3 -29.77 3.80 15.88
N ILE A 4 -29.16 2.83 15.20
CA ILE A 4 -27.77 2.93 14.77
C ILE A 4 -27.78 3.95 13.63
N ILE A 5 -27.62 5.23 13.97
CA ILE A 5 -27.49 6.32 13.00
C ILE A 5 -26.24 6.01 12.18
N ARG A 6 -26.42 5.60 10.93
CA ARG A 6 -25.31 5.36 9.98
C ARG A 6 -24.67 6.70 9.66
N GLU A 7 -23.48 6.96 10.18
CA GLU A 7 -22.70 8.15 9.80
C GLU A 7 -21.72 7.79 8.67
N SER A 8 -21.63 8.67 7.67
CA SER A 8 -20.68 8.54 6.56
C SER A 8 -19.24 8.63 7.05
N LEU A 9 -18.28 8.09 6.29
CA LEU A 9 -16.86 8.20 6.68
C LEU A 9 -16.36 9.64 6.70
N THR A 10 -16.90 10.50 5.85
CA THR A 10 -16.64 11.94 5.75
C THR A 10 -17.96 12.69 5.69
N GLU A 11 -18.08 13.80 6.42
CA GLU A 11 -19.32 14.59 6.51
C GLU A 11 -19.35 15.76 5.50
N ARG A 12 -18.19 16.33 5.17
CA ARG A 12 -18.06 17.47 4.23
C ARG A 12 -17.59 17.06 2.85
N TYR A 13 -16.43 16.41 2.78
CA TYR A 13 -15.74 16.09 1.52
C TYR A 13 -15.97 14.63 1.12
N HIS A 14 -17.19 14.32 0.66
CA HIS A 14 -17.57 12.95 0.27
C HIS A 14 -16.73 12.35 -0.87
N TRP A 15 -16.07 13.19 -1.67
CA TRP A 15 -15.18 12.78 -2.76
C TRP A 15 -13.77 12.39 -2.30
N ALA A 16 -13.37 12.73 -1.07
CA ALA A 16 -12.03 12.45 -0.56
C ALA A 16 -11.76 10.94 -0.43
N VAL A 17 -12.75 10.18 0.03
CA VAL A 17 -12.62 8.72 0.21
C VAL A 17 -12.60 7.98 -1.14
N PRO A 18 -13.50 8.26 -2.11
CA PRO A 18 -13.35 7.81 -3.50
C PRO A 18 -12.01 8.19 -4.14
N GLY A 19 -11.51 9.39 -3.86
CA GLY A 19 -10.19 9.82 -4.32
C GLY A 19 -9.06 8.95 -3.78
N LEU A 20 -9.06 8.64 -2.49
CA LEU A 20 -8.11 7.70 -1.87
C LEU A 20 -8.20 6.32 -2.53
N LEU A 21 -9.41 5.81 -2.76
CA LEU A 21 -9.65 4.51 -3.40
C LEU A 21 -9.01 4.43 -4.79
N ILE A 22 -9.31 5.42 -5.62
CA ILE A 22 -8.80 5.49 -6.99
C ILE A 22 -7.28 5.62 -6.97
N THR A 23 -6.74 6.46 -6.10
CA THR A 23 -5.28 6.70 -6.03
C THR A 23 -4.53 5.44 -5.61
N PHE A 24 -4.97 4.74 -4.56
CA PHE A 24 -4.33 3.48 -4.15
C PHE A 24 -4.44 2.40 -5.24
N THR A 25 -5.59 2.28 -5.88
CA THR A 25 -5.82 1.27 -6.93
C THR A 25 -4.96 1.55 -8.17
N LEU A 26 -4.98 2.79 -8.66
CA LEU A 26 -4.18 3.21 -9.82
C LEU A 26 -2.69 3.08 -9.51
N PHE A 27 -2.24 3.49 -8.33
CA PHE A 27 -0.84 3.35 -7.95
C PHE A 27 -0.38 1.89 -8.00
N GLY A 28 -1.14 0.96 -7.41
CA GLY A 28 -0.82 -0.47 -7.45
C GLY A 28 -0.79 -1.01 -8.88
N LEU A 29 -1.79 -0.67 -9.69
CA LEU A 29 -1.97 -1.20 -11.05
C LEU A 29 -0.95 -0.64 -12.04
N VAL A 30 -0.72 0.68 -12.03
CA VAL A 30 0.30 1.35 -12.87
C VAL A 30 1.69 0.86 -12.50
N SER A 31 2.01 0.75 -11.20
CA SER A 31 3.30 0.25 -10.76
C SER A 31 3.54 -1.18 -11.22
N PHE A 32 2.53 -2.05 -11.10
CA PHE A 32 2.63 -3.44 -11.54
C PHE A 32 2.83 -3.57 -13.05
N ILE A 33 1.99 -2.88 -13.85
CA ILE A 33 2.05 -2.93 -15.32
C ILE A 33 3.38 -2.36 -15.82
N GLY A 34 3.80 -1.20 -15.32
CA GLY A 34 5.03 -0.56 -15.77
C GLY A 34 6.27 -1.40 -15.48
N GLN A 35 6.36 -1.99 -14.28
CA GLN A 35 7.45 -2.91 -13.95
C GLN A 35 7.45 -4.17 -14.82
N ARG A 36 6.27 -4.72 -15.14
CA ARG A 36 6.14 -5.87 -16.05
C ARG A 36 6.61 -5.56 -17.46
N ILE A 37 6.24 -4.40 -18.00
CA ILE A 37 6.67 -3.96 -19.34
C ILE A 37 8.18 -3.80 -19.39
N LEU A 38 8.75 -3.08 -18.42
CA LEU A 38 10.21 -2.87 -18.31
C LEU A 38 10.95 -4.21 -18.17
N SER A 39 10.46 -5.13 -17.32
CA SER A 39 11.06 -6.45 -17.14
C SER A 39 11.02 -7.29 -18.42
N THR A 40 9.93 -7.21 -19.19
CA THR A 40 9.79 -7.92 -20.47
C THR A 40 10.76 -7.36 -21.52
N MET A 41 11.02 -6.06 -21.53
CA MET A 41 11.99 -5.45 -22.45
C MET A 41 13.43 -5.92 -22.20
N ILE A 42 13.84 -6.10 -20.94
CA ILE A 42 15.12 -6.77 -20.63
C ILE A 42 15.12 -8.22 -21.08
N LEU A 43 14.07 -8.98 -20.74
CA LEU A 43 14.05 -10.43 -20.98
C LEU A 43 14.02 -10.77 -22.48
N THR A 44 13.53 -9.84 -23.30
CA THR A 44 13.52 -9.95 -24.77
C THR A 44 14.76 -9.35 -25.42
N GLY A 45 15.76 -8.93 -24.64
CA GLY A 45 17.02 -8.36 -25.14
C GLY A 45 16.86 -6.99 -25.82
N LYS A 46 15.73 -6.31 -25.64
CA LYS A 46 15.43 -5.01 -26.24
C LYS A 46 15.99 -3.83 -25.43
N MET A 47 16.56 -4.09 -24.26
CA MET A 47 17.06 -3.07 -23.34
C MET A 47 18.24 -3.60 -22.53
N ASP A 48 19.31 -2.83 -22.43
CA ASP A 48 20.47 -3.13 -21.59
C ASP A 48 20.16 -2.96 -20.10
N LEU A 49 20.95 -3.65 -19.25
CA LEU A 49 20.76 -3.67 -17.80
C LEU A 49 20.84 -2.26 -17.17
N THR A 50 21.77 -1.43 -17.63
CA THR A 50 21.97 -0.05 -17.15
C THR A 50 20.78 0.85 -17.53
N SER A 51 20.34 0.78 -18.78
CA SER A 51 19.18 1.50 -19.30
C SER A 51 17.89 1.12 -18.56
N TYR A 52 17.70 -0.16 -18.26
CA TYR A 52 16.56 -0.65 -17.48
C TYR A 52 16.55 -0.14 -16.05
N GLN A 53 17.69 -0.18 -15.36
CA GLN A 53 17.78 0.31 -13.98
C GLN A 53 17.44 1.81 -13.91
N GLY A 54 17.93 2.61 -14.86
CA GLY A 54 17.58 4.02 -14.98
C GLY A 54 16.10 4.25 -15.28
N ALA A 55 15.53 3.50 -16.24
CA ALA A 55 14.13 3.64 -16.61
C ALA A 55 13.17 3.18 -15.49
N LEU A 56 13.49 2.09 -14.80
CA LEU A 56 12.74 1.65 -13.61
C LEU A 56 12.76 2.70 -12.50
N PHE A 57 13.93 3.29 -12.25
CA PHE A 57 14.07 4.31 -11.22
C PHE A 57 13.19 5.52 -11.52
N ILE A 58 13.33 6.10 -12.72
CA ILE A 58 12.55 7.27 -13.14
C ILE A 58 11.06 6.95 -13.11
N PHE A 59 10.66 5.78 -13.61
CA PHE A 59 9.27 5.35 -13.60
C PHE A 59 8.70 5.26 -12.18
N GLN A 60 9.39 4.55 -11.26
CA GLN A 60 8.93 4.40 -9.88
C GLN A 60 8.91 5.74 -9.14
N LEU A 61 9.89 6.62 -9.38
CA LEU A 61 9.96 7.93 -8.75
C LEU A 61 8.81 8.84 -9.21
N VAL A 62 8.57 8.94 -10.52
CA VAL A 62 7.49 9.77 -11.08
C VAL A 62 6.12 9.28 -10.59
N VAL A 63 5.86 7.97 -10.70
CA VAL A 63 4.61 7.37 -10.23
C VAL A 63 4.47 7.52 -8.71
N GLY A 64 5.56 7.35 -7.97
CA GLY A 64 5.61 7.53 -6.52
C GLY A 64 5.28 8.95 -6.09
N ILE A 65 5.86 9.97 -6.73
CA ILE A 65 5.58 11.39 -6.45
C ILE A 65 4.13 11.72 -6.74
N LEU A 66 3.62 11.34 -7.91
CA LEU A 66 2.22 11.59 -8.30
C LEU A 66 1.24 10.95 -7.31
N ALA A 67 1.49 9.70 -6.92
CA ALA A 67 0.68 9.00 -5.95
C ALA A 67 0.76 9.64 -4.56
N SER A 68 1.95 10.04 -4.12
CA SER A 68 2.17 10.64 -2.79
C SER A 68 1.46 11.98 -2.66
N VAL A 69 1.59 12.85 -3.67
CA VAL A 69 0.90 14.15 -3.71
C VAL A 69 -0.61 13.93 -3.73
N SER A 70 -1.10 13.04 -4.57
CA SER A 70 -2.54 12.75 -4.66
C SER A 70 -3.09 12.21 -3.34
N LEU A 71 -2.41 11.24 -2.72
CA LEU A 71 -2.79 10.68 -1.42
C LEU A 71 -2.79 11.76 -0.34
N ALA A 72 -1.75 12.60 -0.27
CA ALA A 72 -1.66 13.67 0.72
C ALA A 72 -2.84 14.65 0.59
N VAL A 73 -3.17 15.07 -0.63
CA VAL A 73 -4.32 15.95 -0.90
C VAL A 73 -5.62 15.30 -0.42
N PHE A 74 -5.91 14.06 -0.84
CA PHE A 74 -7.14 13.39 -0.44
C PHE A 74 -7.21 13.09 1.06
N PHE A 75 -6.08 12.76 1.70
CA PHE A 75 -6.03 12.60 3.16
C PHE A 75 -6.31 13.92 3.89
N VAL A 76 -5.75 15.05 3.43
CA VAL A 76 -6.04 16.37 4.03
C VAL A 76 -7.53 16.68 3.96
N PHE A 77 -8.16 16.49 2.80
CA PHE A 77 -9.60 16.69 2.65
C PHE A 77 -10.42 15.71 3.49
N ALA A 78 -9.98 14.45 3.65
CA ALA A 78 -10.63 13.49 4.52
C ALA A 78 -10.51 13.88 6.01
N VAL A 79 -9.36 14.39 6.45
CA VAL A 79 -9.12 14.90 7.81
C VAL A 79 -9.99 16.13 8.09
N LEU A 80 -10.04 17.09 7.17
CA LEU A 80 -10.86 18.29 7.31
C LEU A 80 -12.37 17.98 7.28
N GLY A 81 -12.76 16.91 6.59
CA GLY A 81 -14.14 16.47 6.46
C GLY A 81 -14.65 15.58 7.59
N THR A 82 -13.86 15.35 8.65
CA THR A 82 -14.19 14.39 9.72
C THR A 82 -13.90 14.89 11.12
N VAL A 83 -14.56 14.28 12.11
CA VAL A 83 -14.41 14.58 13.53
C VAL A 83 -14.21 13.32 14.37
N GLY A 84 -13.57 13.49 15.53
CA GLY A 84 -13.35 12.43 16.50
C GLY A 84 -12.43 11.31 15.99
N LEU A 85 -12.77 10.06 16.28
CA LEU A 85 -11.93 8.89 15.99
C LEU A 85 -11.69 8.66 14.47
N ARG A 86 -12.64 9.09 13.61
CA ARG A 86 -12.47 9.05 12.14
C ARG A 86 -11.33 9.96 11.69
N ARG A 87 -11.23 11.16 12.28
CA ARG A 87 -10.17 12.12 12.00
C ARG A 87 -8.80 11.57 12.42
N ALA A 88 -8.72 10.97 13.60
CA ALA A 88 -7.49 10.29 14.05
C ALA A 88 -7.08 9.16 13.08
N GLY A 89 -8.05 8.39 12.58
CA GLY A 89 -7.82 7.38 11.55
C GLY A 89 -7.20 7.96 10.27
N PHE A 90 -7.77 9.04 9.73
CA PHE A 90 -7.23 9.68 8.53
C PHE A 90 -5.88 10.36 8.76
N ILE A 91 -5.61 10.89 9.95
CA ILE A 91 -4.29 11.43 10.31
C ILE A 91 -3.25 10.32 10.32
N ALA A 92 -3.54 9.19 10.97
CA ALA A 92 -2.66 8.01 10.94
C ALA A 92 -2.43 7.55 9.49
N GLY A 93 -3.51 7.42 8.71
CA GLY A 93 -3.45 7.07 7.29
C GLY A 93 -2.61 8.02 6.45
N SER A 94 -2.61 9.34 6.74
CA SER A 94 -1.85 10.31 5.94
C SER A 94 -0.34 10.08 5.92
N VAL A 95 0.21 9.41 6.95
CA VAL A 95 1.63 9.02 6.97
C VAL A 95 1.96 8.06 5.82
N SER A 96 0.97 7.26 5.37
CA SER A 96 1.14 6.35 4.24
C SER A 96 1.33 7.07 2.90
N SER A 97 1.04 8.36 2.82
CA SER A 97 1.27 9.16 1.60
C SER A 97 2.74 9.29 1.24
N ILE A 98 3.66 9.08 2.19
CA ILE A 98 5.10 9.17 1.97
C ILE A 98 5.67 7.86 1.37
N ALA A 99 4.95 6.75 1.58
CA ALA A 99 5.43 5.42 1.22
C ALA A 99 5.71 5.20 -0.27
N PRO A 100 4.91 5.72 -1.24
CA PRO A 100 5.18 5.54 -2.66
C PRO A 100 6.54 6.13 -3.10
N VAL A 101 6.90 7.32 -2.60
CA VAL A 101 8.20 7.95 -2.88
C VAL A 101 9.34 7.17 -2.24
N PHE A 102 9.20 6.77 -0.97
CA PHE A 102 10.25 6.01 -0.27
C PHE A 102 10.42 4.60 -0.80
N GLY A 103 9.35 3.97 -1.30
CA GLY A 103 9.44 2.69 -2.02
C GLY A 103 10.34 2.81 -3.23
N ALA A 104 10.16 3.85 -4.05
CA ALA A 104 11.00 4.12 -5.22
C ALA A 104 12.45 4.47 -4.85
N LEU A 105 12.67 5.23 -3.77
CA LEU A 105 14.01 5.60 -3.32
C LEU A 105 14.76 4.42 -2.70
N SER A 106 14.06 3.53 -1.99
CA SER A 106 14.69 2.40 -1.29
C SER A 106 15.40 1.45 -2.26
N THR A 107 14.79 1.14 -3.40
CA THR A 107 15.39 0.27 -4.44
C THR A 107 16.67 0.89 -4.99
N THR A 108 16.68 2.20 -5.25
CA THR A 108 17.84 2.94 -5.74
C THR A 108 18.96 3.00 -4.71
N ILE A 109 18.64 3.35 -3.47
CA ILE A 109 19.62 3.45 -2.40
C ILE A 109 20.28 2.08 -2.17
N LEU A 110 19.51 1.00 -2.17
CA LEU A 110 20.02 -0.34 -1.90
C LEU A 110 20.86 -0.91 -3.05
N PHE A 111 20.44 -0.70 -4.30
CA PHE A 111 21.11 -1.31 -5.45
C PHE A 111 22.17 -0.43 -6.10
N GLN A 112 22.02 0.90 -6.07
CA GLN A 112 22.97 1.82 -6.70
C GLN A 112 23.94 2.45 -5.70
N VAL A 113 23.49 2.82 -4.49
CA VAL A 113 24.34 3.51 -3.50
C VAL A 113 25.10 2.51 -2.62
N PHE A 114 24.42 1.49 -2.10
CA PHE A 114 25.03 0.48 -1.24
C PHE A 114 25.65 -0.71 -1.99
N GLN A 115 25.55 -0.74 -3.33
CA GLN A 115 26.09 -1.80 -4.21
C GLN A 115 25.84 -3.22 -3.68
N LEU A 116 24.67 -3.46 -3.07
CA LEU A 116 24.39 -4.77 -2.48
C LEU A 116 24.36 -5.83 -3.59
N PRO A 117 25.24 -6.85 -3.56
CA PRO A 117 25.42 -7.77 -4.68
C PRO A 117 24.24 -8.72 -4.90
N SER A 118 23.25 -8.74 -4.00
CA SER A 118 22.09 -9.61 -4.13
C SER A 118 20.82 -8.79 -4.37
N MET A 119 20.18 -9.02 -5.53
CA MET A 119 18.80 -8.62 -5.79
C MET A 119 17.84 -9.04 -4.65
N GLY A 120 18.21 -10.07 -3.88
CA GLY A 120 17.52 -10.50 -2.68
C GLY A 120 17.49 -9.44 -1.57
N ALA A 121 18.65 -9.01 -1.04
CA ALA A 121 18.75 -8.15 0.15
C ALA A 121 18.11 -6.75 -0.02
N GLY A 122 18.30 -6.14 -1.19
CA GLY A 122 17.68 -4.85 -1.52
C GLY A 122 16.16 -4.94 -1.64
N SER A 123 15.63 -6.07 -2.11
CA SER A 123 14.16 -6.27 -2.13
C SER A 123 13.57 -6.39 -0.73
N VAL A 124 14.33 -6.94 0.23
CA VAL A 124 13.88 -7.12 1.62
C VAL A 124 13.71 -5.78 2.31
N ILE A 125 14.73 -4.93 2.22
CA ILE A 125 14.73 -3.65 2.91
C ILE A 125 13.72 -2.71 2.24
N ALA A 126 13.61 -2.71 0.90
CA ALA A 126 12.55 -1.98 0.21
C ALA A 126 11.14 -2.46 0.59
N SER A 127 10.95 -3.78 0.71
CA SER A 127 9.68 -4.39 1.17
C SER A 127 9.36 -4.07 2.64
N ALA A 128 10.38 -4.02 3.50
CA ALA A 128 10.25 -3.68 4.91
C ALA A 128 9.93 -2.19 5.08
N VAL A 129 10.64 -1.30 4.37
CA VAL A 129 10.39 0.14 4.38
C VAL A 129 8.97 0.44 3.88
N THR A 130 8.52 -0.20 2.80
CA THR A 130 7.14 -0.03 2.32
C THR A 130 6.10 -0.65 3.26
N ALA A 131 6.40 -1.76 3.94
CA ALA A 131 5.52 -2.31 4.97
C ALA A 131 5.39 -1.35 6.17
N VAL A 132 6.49 -0.77 6.63
CA VAL A 132 6.46 0.17 7.77
C VAL A 132 5.79 1.49 7.40
N LEU A 133 6.13 2.07 6.24
CA LEU A 133 5.63 3.39 5.85
C LEU A 133 4.22 3.35 5.28
N MET A 134 3.83 2.26 4.62
CA MET A 134 2.49 2.14 4.02
C MET A 134 1.54 1.31 4.88
N ALA A 135 2.00 0.13 5.32
CA ALA A 135 1.10 -0.84 5.92
C ALA A 135 0.75 -0.51 7.38
N LEU A 136 1.74 -0.11 8.17
CA LEU A 136 1.52 0.21 9.58
C LEU A 136 0.51 1.37 9.77
N PRO A 137 0.63 2.51 9.06
CA PRO A 137 -0.29 3.63 9.28
C PRO A 137 -1.69 3.34 8.76
N CYS A 138 -1.82 2.62 7.64
CA CYS A 138 -3.11 2.15 7.15
C CYS A 138 -3.74 1.12 8.10
N PHE A 139 -2.96 0.23 8.70
CA PHE A 139 -3.45 -0.71 9.71
C PHE A 139 -3.99 0.00 10.95
N ILE A 140 -3.25 1.00 11.45
CA ILE A 140 -3.70 1.86 12.56
C ILE A 140 -5.00 2.58 12.19
N MET A 141 -5.09 3.14 10.98
CA MET A 141 -6.32 3.76 10.48
C MET A 141 -7.50 2.79 10.51
N MET A 142 -7.31 1.55 10.04
CA MET A 142 -8.37 0.53 10.03
C MET A 142 -8.80 0.12 11.44
N ILE A 143 -7.86 0.01 12.38
CA ILE A 143 -8.17 -0.23 13.80
C ILE A 143 -9.00 0.91 14.37
N LEU A 144 -8.60 2.16 14.11
CA LEU A 144 -9.33 3.34 14.58
C LEU A 144 -10.75 3.41 14.00
N PHE A 145 -10.93 2.99 12.74
CA PHE A 145 -12.26 2.83 12.17
C PHE A 145 -13.05 1.70 12.82
N ALA A 146 -12.43 0.54 13.09
CA ALA A 146 -13.08 -0.57 13.77
C ALA A 146 -13.59 -0.22 15.17
N PHE A 147 -12.87 0.63 15.91
CA PHE A 147 -13.29 1.13 17.22
C PHE A 147 -14.29 2.30 17.17
N CYS A 148 -14.61 2.82 15.97
CA CYS A 148 -15.57 3.89 15.83
C CYS A 148 -17.01 3.36 16.01
N LYS A 149 -17.58 3.58 17.21
CA LYS A 149 -18.94 3.14 17.56
C LYS A 149 -20.05 3.69 16.64
N ARG A 150 -19.76 4.76 15.90
CA ARG A 150 -20.70 5.40 14.95
C ARG A 150 -20.78 4.70 13.59
N LEU A 151 -19.87 3.75 13.31
CA LEU A 151 -19.91 2.93 12.10
C LEU A 151 -20.76 1.66 12.33
N THR A 152 -21.33 1.14 11.25
CA THR A 152 -22.11 -0.12 11.30
C THR A 152 -21.24 -1.28 11.79
N PRO A 153 -21.77 -2.20 12.61
CA PRO A 153 -21.00 -3.35 13.10
C PRO A 153 -20.42 -4.18 11.94
N GLY A 154 -21.17 -4.37 10.84
CA GLY A 154 -20.68 -5.06 9.65
C GLY A 154 -19.44 -4.42 9.03
N SER A 155 -19.40 -3.07 8.93
CA SER A 155 -18.22 -2.37 8.40
C SER A 155 -16.99 -2.47 9.32
N ARG A 156 -17.21 -2.54 10.64
CA ARG A 156 -16.13 -2.71 11.63
C ARG A 156 -15.52 -4.10 11.53
N PHE A 157 -16.35 -5.14 11.39
CA PHE A 157 -15.90 -6.51 11.16
C PHE A 157 -15.19 -6.66 9.82
N ALA A 158 -15.77 -6.14 8.73
CA ALA A 158 -15.14 -6.17 7.42
C ALA A 158 -13.79 -5.42 7.43
N GLY A 159 -13.74 -4.25 8.06
CA GLY A 159 -12.51 -3.47 8.20
C GLY A 159 -11.42 -4.21 8.98
N MET A 160 -11.78 -4.86 10.10
CA MET A 160 -10.84 -5.71 10.87
C MET A 160 -10.37 -6.92 10.08
N PHE A 161 -11.28 -7.62 9.41
CA PHE A 161 -10.94 -8.81 8.63
C PHE A 161 -9.95 -8.48 7.51
N VAL A 162 -10.21 -7.39 6.76
CA VAL A 162 -9.28 -6.95 5.71
C VAL A 162 -7.97 -6.43 6.32
N ALA A 163 -7.99 -5.78 7.50
CA ALA A 163 -6.77 -5.36 8.18
C ALA A 163 -5.89 -6.55 8.60
N VAL A 164 -6.47 -7.67 9.04
CA VAL A 164 -5.74 -8.90 9.36
C VAL A 164 -5.13 -9.51 8.09
N ILE A 165 -5.90 -9.64 7.01
CA ILE A 165 -5.38 -10.14 5.72
C ILE A 165 -4.23 -9.24 5.24
N PHE A 166 -4.42 -7.93 5.35
CA PHE A 166 -3.42 -6.96 4.96
C PHE A 166 -2.13 -7.05 5.78
N LEU A 167 -2.23 -7.29 7.10
CA LEU A 167 -1.07 -7.54 7.97
C LEU A 167 -0.29 -8.78 7.51
N VAL A 168 -1.00 -9.87 7.17
CA VAL A 168 -0.38 -11.10 6.65
C VAL A 168 0.36 -10.81 5.34
N VAL A 169 -0.26 -10.09 4.40
CA VAL A 169 0.35 -9.73 3.10
C VAL A 169 1.50 -8.72 3.26
N ALA A 170 1.48 -7.89 4.29
CA ALA A 170 2.59 -6.98 4.61
C ALA A 170 3.80 -7.73 5.19
N LEU A 171 3.57 -8.70 6.09
CA LEU A 171 4.63 -9.45 6.77
C LEU A 171 5.21 -10.58 5.92
N LEU A 172 4.39 -11.26 5.10
CA LEU A 172 4.81 -12.46 4.38
C LEU A 172 6.04 -12.23 3.48
N PRO A 173 6.13 -11.14 2.69
CA PRO A 173 7.33 -10.89 1.87
C PRO A 173 8.58 -10.62 2.72
N VAL A 174 8.44 -10.03 3.91
CA VAL A 174 9.56 -9.81 4.85
C VAL A 174 10.03 -11.14 5.43
N VAL A 175 9.09 -12.01 5.82
CA VAL A 175 9.39 -13.34 6.36
C VAL A 175 10.07 -14.22 5.31
N ILE A 176 9.52 -14.29 4.09
CA ILE A 176 10.10 -15.03 2.96
C ILE A 176 11.52 -14.55 2.68
N ALA A 177 11.72 -13.23 2.71
CA ALA A 177 13.02 -12.61 2.50
C ALA A 177 14.06 -12.99 3.57
N VAL A 178 13.69 -12.91 4.86
CA VAL A 178 14.57 -13.32 5.97
C VAL A 178 14.88 -14.81 5.89
N LEU A 179 13.89 -15.65 5.59
CA LEU A 179 14.06 -17.09 5.39
C LEU A 179 15.03 -17.40 4.24
N ALA A 180 14.86 -16.72 3.09
CA ALA A 180 15.66 -16.99 1.90
C ALA A 180 17.11 -16.48 2.01
N LEU A 181 17.37 -15.41 2.78
CA LEU A 181 18.68 -14.78 2.84
C LEU A 181 19.49 -15.09 4.11
N VAL A 182 18.82 -15.26 5.25
CA VAL A 182 19.48 -15.40 6.55
C VAL A 182 19.39 -16.83 7.06
N VAL A 183 18.22 -17.46 6.95
CA VAL A 183 17.97 -18.76 7.60
C VAL A 183 18.30 -19.95 6.69
N MET A 184 17.93 -19.89 5.40
CA MET A 184 18.09 -21.00 4.44
C MET A 184 18.60 -20.52 3.07
N PRO A 185 19.82 -19.95 3.01
CA PRO A 185 20.39 -19.51 1.74
C PRO A 185 20.58 -20.70 0.79
N GLY A 186 20.04 -20.59 -0.44
CA GLY A 186 20.21 -21.59 -1.50
C GLY A 186 19.19 -22.73 -1.51
N ASN A 187 18.22 -22.76 -0.60
CA ASN A 187 17.19 -23.81 -0.59
C ASN A 187 16.29 -23.72 -1.85
N PRO A 188 16.17 -24.78 -2.67
CA PRO A 188 15.35 -24.77 -3.89
C PRO A 188 13.86 -24.49 -3.64
N ALA A 189 13.35 -24.81 -2.44
CA ALA A 189 11.96 -24.50 -2.05
C ALA A 189 11.70 -23.00 -1.87
N MET A 190 12.74 -22.17 -1.68
CA MET A 190 12.60 -20.72 -1.53
C MET A 190 12.44 -19.98 -2.86
N ARG A 191 12.84 -20.58 -4.00
CA ARG A 191 12.68 -19.98 -5.34
C ARG A 191 11.21 -19.63 -5.69
N PRO A 192 10.23 -20.55 -5.57
CA PRO A 192 8.84 -20.20 -5.86
C PRO A 192 8.27 -19.16 -4.88
N LEU A 193 8.69 -19.18 -3.60
CA LEU A 193 8.26 -18.20 -2.61
C LEU A 193 8.82 -16.80 -2.89
N MET A 194 10.08 -16.69 -3.32
CA MET A 194 10.68 -15.43 -3.75
C MET A 194 10.03 -14.88 -5.03
N GLN A 195 9.52 -15.73 -5.92
CA GLN A 195 8.75 -15.29 -7.08
C GLN A 195 7.35 -14.76 -6.73
N LEU A 196 6.79 -15.16 -5.58
CA LEU A 196 5.47 -14.74 -5.09
C LEU A 196 5.53 -13.36 -4.39
N SER A 197 6.67 -13.04 -3.79
CA SER A 197 6.95 -11.78 -3.07
C SER A 197 6.59 -10.51 -3.87
N PRO A 198 7.02 -10.34 -5.14
CA PRO A 198 6.70 -9.16 -5.93
C PRO A 198 5.19 -8.95 -6.10
N TYR A 199 4.44 -10.01 -6.38
CA TYR A 199 2.98 -9.93 -6.51
C TYR A 199 2.31 -9.48 -5.20
N LEU A 200 2.80 -9.99 -4.07
CA LEU A 200 2.31 -9.61 -2.74
C LEU A 200 2.64 -8.16 -2.38
N ILE A 201 3.76 -7.61 -2.87
CA ILE A 201 4.10 -6.20 -2.63
C ILE A 201 3.15 -5.29 -3.42
N HIS A 202 2.83 -5.63 -4.67
CA HIS A 202 1.95 -4.82 -5.52
C HIS A 202 0.46 -4.93 -5.21
N ILE A 203 0.02 -5.99 -4.51
CA ILE A 203 -1.38 -6.14 -4.10
C ILE A 203 -1.73 -5.33 -2.84
N ARG A 204 -0.72 -4.89 -2.06
CA ARG A 204 -0.90 -4.11 -0.81
C ARG A 204 -1.76 -2.84 -1.00
N PRO A 205 -1.50 -1.96 -1.99
CA PRO A 205 -2.32 -0.77 -2.22
C PRO A 205 -3.77 -1.14 -2.57
N LEU A 206 -3.95 -2.24 -3.29
CA LEU A 206 -5.26 -2.71 -3.74
C LEU A 206 -6.09 -3.27 -2.57
N LEU A 207 -5.45 -3.96 -1.62
CA LEU A 207 -6.07 -4.38 -0.37
C LEU A 207 -6.47 -3.20 0.52
N ILE A 208 -5.62 -2.16 0.61
CA ILE A 208 -5.96 -0.91 1.33
C ILE A 208 -7.15 -0.21 0.67
N ALA A 209 -7.17 -0.13 -0.66
CA ALA A 209 -8.31 0.41 -1.38
C ALA A 209 -9.57 -0.41 -1.09
N LEU A 210 -9.50 -1.73 -1.19
CA LEU A 210 -10.65 -2.60 -0.93
C LEU A 210 -11.16 -2.44 0.52
N SER A 211 -10.26 -2.28 1.49
CA SER A 211 -10.61 -2.06 2.90
C SER A 211 -11.35 -0.73 3.11
N ILE A 212 -10.81 0.37 2.58
CA ILE A 212 -11.43 1.69 2.65
C ILE A 212 -12.78 1.67 1.91
N GLY A 213 -12.86 0.96 0.78
CA GLY A 213 -14.03 0.89 -0.09
C GLY A 213 -15.18 0.14 0.55
N LEU A 214 -14.90 -0.99 1.20
CA LEU A 214 -15.87 -1.74 1.98
C LEU A 214 -16.44 -0.88 3.13
N VAL A 215 -15.55 -0.24 3.91
CA VAL A 215 -16.00 0.59 5.04
C VAL A 215 -16.80 1.79 4.51
N PHE A 216 -16.39 2.40 3.39
CA PHE A 216 -17.12 3.51 2.76
C PHE A 216 -18.49 3.08 2.24
N TYR A 217 -18.58 2.02 1.46
CA TYR A 217 -19.82 1.58 0.83
C TYR A 217 -20.85 1.08 1.85
N MET A 218 -20.40 0.34 2.88
CA MET A 218 -21.28 -0.16 3.94
C MET A 218 -21.82 0.95 4.86
N ASN A 219 -21.16 2.12 4.90
CA ASN A 219 -21.59 3.29 5.67
C ASN A 219 -22.02 4.46 4.77
N LYS A 220 -22.22 4.23 3.47
CA LYS A 220 -22.79 5.24 2.59
C LYS A 220 -24.23 5.48 3.05
N LYS A 221 -24.49 6.69 3.57
CA LYS A 221 -25.88 7.16 3.68
C LYS A 221 -26.42 7.20 2.25
N ASN A 222 -27.54 6.53 1.99
CA ASN A 222 -28.32 6.83 0.80
C ASN A 222 -28.66 8.31 0.89
N ILE A 223 -27.99 9.12 0.09
CA ILE A 223 -28.41 10.48 -0.20
C ILE A 223 -29.65 10.26 -1.07
N ALA A 224 -30.81 10.25 -0.41
CA ALA A 224 -32.10 10.46 -1.05
C ALA A 224 -32.34 11.96 -1.09
#